data_AF-A0A2Z5PIK7-F1
#
_entry.id   AF-A0A2Z5PIK7-F1
#
_cell.length_a   1.000
_cell.length_b   1.000
_cell.length_c   1.000
_cell.angle_alpha   90.00
_cell.angle_beta   90.00
_cell.angle_gamma   90.00
#
_symmetry.space_group_name_H-M   'P 1'
#
loop_
_entity.id
_entity.type
_entity.pdbx_description
1 polymer ?
#
loop_
_entity_poly.entity_id
_entity_poly.type
_entity_poly.pdbx_seq_one_letter_code
_entity_poly.pdbx_strand_id
1 'polypeptide(L)'
;MNYGITESVKTTRSKIKIKDIVSDVVEKKANAIKYFLEGEEFKQAIVFGAYLSGSYIAYSLLKDCDEVIIVDIQPHLKDILFNDGIKFMDLNKLQLELRNGTSINPDLVIDLTGIGGVSPDLISKFNPKVLIVEDPKGNHDKGISKIDNTDKRLCVGAKKGVLKTYRSSKFSKTSGTMTLVVDIIMDSCREINELDSVLYTIPNLKYFEGTVFHEKNVKKFLTELNMSAITVSSIDHVEYELEEILSKNISRVDSFVKEF
;
A
#
# COMPACT_ATOMS: atom_id res chain seq x y z
N MET A 1 -22.05 -11.40 -16.18
CA MET A 1 -23.11 -10.45 -16.57
C MET A 1 -24.45 -11.04 -16.20
N ASN A 2 -25.36 -10.24 -15.67
CA ASN A 2 -26.75 -10.59 -15.43
C ASN A 2 -27.63 -9.39 -15.82
N TYR A 3 -28.95 -9.53 -15.73
CA TYR A 3 -29.88 -8.42 -15.98
C TYR A 3 -30.06 -7.58 -14.71
N GLY A 4 -30.45 -6.32 -14.93
CA GLY A 4 -30.81 -5.36 -13.87
C GLY A 4 -32.27 -5.52 -13.44
N ILE A 5 -32.99 -4.41 -13.34
CA ILE A 5 -34.42 -4.40 -12.94
C ILE A 5 -35.28 -5.19 -13.96
N THR A 6 -34.91 -5.12 -15.23
CA THR A 6 -35.55 -5.85 -16.34
C THR A 6 -34.48 -6.38 -17.30
N GLU A 7 -34.88 -7.26 -18.23
CA GLU A 7 -33.98 -7.81 -19.25
C GLU A 7 -33.44 -6.76 -20.25
N SER A 8 -34.04 -5.57 -20.28
CA SER A 8 -33.57 -4.44 -21.08
C SER A 8 -32.35 -3.73 -20.51
N VAL A 9 -31.98 -4.04 -19.27
CA VAL A 9 -30.83 -3.43 -18.58
C VAL A 9 -29.87 -4.53 -18.16
N LYS A 10 -28.58 -4.32 -18.41
CA LYS A 10 -27.50 -5.23 -18.03
C LYS A 10 -26.84 -4.73 -16.75
N THR A 11 -26.48 -5.67 -15.89
CA THR A 11 -25.61 -5.46 -14.74
C THR A 11 -24.28 -6.15 -15.00
N THR A 12 -23.22 -5.34 -15.05
CA THR A 12 -21.86 -5.77 -15.35
C THR A 12 -20.97 -5.49 -14.15
N ARG A 13 -20.28 -6.52 -13.66
CA ARG A 13 -19.32 -6.40 -12.57
C ARG A 13 -17.92 -6.53 -13.14
N SER A 14 -17.01 -5.68 -12.72
CA SER A 14 -15.63 -5.76 -13.19
C SER A 14 -15.01 -7.11 -12.78
N LYS A 15 -14.18 -7.66 -13.67
CA LYS A 15 -13.32 -8.81 -13.38
C LYS A 15 -12.22 -8.40 -12.42
N ILE A 16 -11.61 -7.23 -12.64
CA ILE A 16 -10.69 -6.60 -11.68
C ILE A 16 -11.40 -6.39 -10.34
N LYS A 17 -10.84 -6.96 -9.29
CA LYS A 17 -11.26 -6.80 -7.90
C LYS A 17 -10.43 -5.72 -7.22
N ILE A 18 -10.92 -5.27 -6.07
CA ILE A 18 -10.21 -4.26 -5.25
C ILE A 18 -8.84 -4.80 -4.83
N LYS A 19 -8.75 -6.09 -4.45
CA LYS A 19 -7.48 -6.74 -4.11
C LYS A 19 -6.47 -6.74 -5.26
N ASP A 20 -6.93 -6.75 -6.52
CA ASP A 20 -6.04 -6.80 -7.68
C ASP A 20 -5.39 -5.42 -7.87
N ILE A 21 -6.18 -4.35 -7.72
CA ILE A 21 -5.69 -2.95 -7.68
C ILE A 21 -4.70 -2.75 -6.52
N VAL A 22 -5.02 -3.28 -5.33
CA VAL A 22 -4.09 -3.28 -4.18
C VAL A 22 -2.79 -3.98 -4.56
N SER A 23 -2.87 -5.18 -5.14
CA SER A 23 -1.72 -5.99 -5.56
C SER A 23 -0.80 -5.23 -6.52
N ASP A 24 -1.35 -4.61 -7.57
CA ASP A 24 -0.57 -3.82 -8.53
C ASP A 24 0.14 -2.63 -7.87
N VAL A 25 -0.54 -1.92 -6.96
CA VAL A 25 0.06 -0.78 -6.25
C VAL A 25 1.19 -1.22 -5.33
N VAL A 26 1.00 -2.29 -4.55
CA VAL A 26 2.04 -2.77 -3.62
C VAL A 26 3.21 -3.39 -4.37
N GLU A 27 2.98 -4.03 -5.51
CA GLU A 27 4.03 -4.55 -6.37
C GLU A 27 4.91 -3.45 -6.94
N LYS A 28 4.30 -2.34 -7.43
CA LYS A 28 5.07 -1.18 -7.89
C LYS A 28 5.96 -0.59 -6.80
N LYS A 29 5.44 -0.48 -5.57
CA LYS A 29 6.23 -0.02 -4.41
C LYS A 29 7.39 -0.96 -4.08
N ALA A 30 7.14 -2.27 -4.06
CA ALA A 30 8.17 -3.28 -3.81
C ALA A 30 9.26 -3.25 -4.91
N ASN A 31 8.86 -3.13 -6.18
CA ASN A 31 9.80 -3.04 -7.29
C ASN A 31 10.63 -1.74 -7.26
N ALA A 32 10.05 -0.62 -6.82
CA ALA A 32 10.78 0.63 -6.62
C ALA A 32 11.89 0.48 -5.56
N ILE A 33 11.58 -0.18 -4.44
CA ILE A 33 12.55 -0.52 -3.40
C ILE A 33 13.63 -1.45 -3.96
N LYS A 34 13.23 -2.55 -4.61
CA LYS A 34 14.15 -3.52 -5.21
C LYS A 34 15.14 -2.87 -6.18
N TYR A 35 14.66 -1.97 -7.03
CA TYR A 35 15.50 -1.24 -7.97
C TYR A 35 16.54 -0.38 -7.23
N PHE A 36 16.13 0.32 -6.17
CA PHE A 36 17.02 1.15 -5.36
C PHE A 36 18.04 0.35 -4.54
N LEU A 37 17.70 -0.87 -4.14
CA LEU A 37 18.62 -1.77 -3.43
C LEU A 37 19.66 -2.39 -4.35
N GLU A 38 19.51 -2.31 -5.69
CA GLU A 38 20.52 -2.72 -6.68
C GLU A 38 21.01 -4.18 -6.54
N GLY A 39 20.21 -5.04 -5.90
CA GLY A 39 20.57 -6.43 -5.60
C GLY A 39 21.56 -6.61 -4.45
N GLU A 40 21.75 -5.58 -3.60
CA GLU A 40 22.49 -5.71 -2.34
C GLU A 40 21.80 -6.73 -1.41
N GLU A 41 22.59 -7.62 -0.82
CA GLU A 41 22.14 -8.59 0.17
C GLU A 41 22.31 -8.05 1.60
N PHE A 42 21.34 -8.37 2.46
CA PHE A 42 21.27 -7.89 3.85
C PHE A 42 21.16 -9.06 4.83
N LYS A 43 21.72 -8.91 6.02
CA LYS A 43 21.57 -9.92 7.09
C LYS A 43 20.23 -9.80 7.80
N GLN A 44 19.78 -8.59 8.07
CA GLN A 44 18.54 -8.36 8.79
C GLN A 44 17.86 -7.09 8.29
N ALA A 45 16.65 -7.26 7.76
CA ALA A 45 15.77 -6.18 7.37
C ALA A 45 14.68 -5.96 8.42
N ILE A 46 14.47 -4.70 8.83
CA ILE A 46 13.28 -4.30 9.60
C ILE A 46 12.38 -3.42 8.74
N VAL A 47 11.11 -3.81 8.63
CA VAL A 47 10.05 -3.05 7.96
C VAL A 47 9.04 -2.57 9.01
N PHE A 48 8.93 -1.26 9.21
CA PHE A 48 7.93 -0.66 10.09
C PHE A 48 6.63 -0.38 9.33
N GLY A 49 5.51 -0.90 9.85
CA GLY A 49 4.18 -0.78 9.27
C GLY A 49 3.83 -1.97 8.39
N ALA A 50 2.95 -2.83 8.88
CA ALA A 50 2.49 -4.01 8.14
C ALA A 50 1.40 -3.66 7.12
N TYR A 51 0.46 -2.80 7.52
CA TYR A 51 -0.64 -2.35 6.66
C TYR A 51 -0.21 -1.16 5.78
N LEU A 52 -0.56 -1.09 4.50
CA LEU A 52 -1.15 -2.15 3.67
C LEU A 52 -0.07 -2.85 2.83
N SER A 53 0.96 -2.11 2.41
CA SER A 53 2.01 -2.61 1.53
C SER A 53 3.14 -3.34 2.26
N GLY A 54 3.30 -3.13 3.58
CA GLY A 54 4.42 -3.68 4.34
C GLY A 54 4.53 -5.19 4.26
N SER A 55 3.39 -5.90 4.35
CA SER A 55 3.33 -7.35 4.22
C SER A 55 3.94 -7.86 2.91
N TYR A 56 3.59 -7.26 1.77
CA TYR A 56 4.13 -7.66 0.46
C TYR A 56 5.58 -7.19 0.26
N ILE A 57 5.92 -5.98 0.71
CA ILE A 57 7.29 -5.45 0.63
C ILE A 57 8.23 -6.35 1.43
N ALA A 58 7.89 -6.70 2.68
CA ALA A 58 8.69 -7.63 3.48
C ALA A 58 8.83 -9.00 2.82
N TYR A 59 7.76 -9.54 2.22
CA TYR A 59 7.83 -10.79 1.47
C TYR A 59 8.82 -10.69 0.29
N SER A 60 8.81 -9.57 -0.44
CA SER A 60 9.72 -9.37 -1.58
C SER A 60 11.20 -9.29 -1.20
N LEU A 61 11.51 -8.96 0.07
CA LEU A 61 12.87 -8.87 0.59
C LEU A 61 13.47 -10.23 0.97
N LEU A 62 12.65 -11.27 1.18
CA LEU A 62 13.12 -12.61 1.60
C LEU A 62 14.14 -13.24 0.64
N LYS A 63 14.21 -12.76 -0.61
CA LYS A 63 15.18 -13.26 -1.59
C LYS A 63 16.61 -12.81 -1.26
N ASP A 64 16.77 -11.58 -0.79
CA ASP A 64 18.06 -10.91 -0.66
C ASP A 64 18.33 -10.53 0.83
N CYS A 65 17.55 -11.06 1.77
CA CYS A 65 17.68 -10.81 3.21
C CYS A 65 17.62 -12.12 4.01
N ASP A 66 18.61 -12.39 4.88
CA ASP A 66 18.62 -13.61 5.71
C ASP A 66 17.47 -13.64 6.74
N GLU A 67 17.18 -12.50 7.38
CA GLU A 67 16.04 -12.31 8.28
C GLU A 67 15.24 -11.07 7.88
N VAL A 68 13.92 -11.22 7.78
CA VAL A 68 13.00 -10.09 7.57
C VAL A 68 12.02 -10.01 8.74
N ILE A 69 11.98 -8.84 9.37
CA ILE A 69 11.12 -8.57 10.53
C ILE A 69 10.15 -7.44 10.16
N ILE A 70 8.86 -7.72 10.28
CA ILE A 70 7.83 -6.67 10.30
C ILE A 70 7.60 -6.23 11.74
N VAL A 71 7.59 -4.92 11.92
CA VAL A 71 7.25 -4.27 13.19
C VAL A 71 6.00 -3.42 13.02
N ASP A 72 5.02 -3.63 13.87
CA ASP A 72 3.81 -2.80 13.90
C ASP A 72 3.41 -2.43 15.33
N ILE A 73 2.77 -1.27 15.50
CA ILE A 73 2.22 -0.88 16.81
C ILE A 73 0.96 -1.68 17.14
N GLN A 74 0.28 -2.26 16.14
CA GLN A 74 -0.93 -3.04 16.30
C GLN A 74 -0.63 -4.55 16.28
N PRO A 75 -0.69 -5.27 17.42
CA PRO A 75 -0.30 -6.68 17.47
C PRO A 75 -1.16 -7.61 16.62
N HIS A 76 -2.42 -7.24 16.34
CA HIS A 76 -3.33 -8.05 15.52
C HIS A 76 -2.95 -8.02 14.03
N LEU A 77 -2.10 -7.09 13.60
CA LEU A 77 -1.63 -7.03 12.21
C LEU A 77 -0.66 -8.17 11.85
N LYS A 78 -0.24 -9.00 12.79
CA LYS A 78 0.42 -10.28 12.47
C LYS A 78 -0.41 -11.14 11.50
N ASP A 79 -1.74 -11.00 11.53
CA ASP A 79 -2.66 -11.79 10.70
C ASP A 79 -2.71 -11.32 9.23
N ILE A 80 -2.01 -10.21 8.87
CA ILE A 80 -1.95 -9.70 7.49
C ILE A 80 -0.74 -10.25 6.70
N LEU A 81 0.15 -11.00 7.36
CA LEU A 81 1.36 -11.52 6.76
C LEU A 81 1.05 -12.65 5.77
N PHE A 82 1.69 -12.62 4.60
CA PHE A 82 1.51 -13.63 3.54
C PHE A 82 2.30 -14.91 3.78
N ASN A 83 3.34 -14.87 4.61
CA ASN A 83 4.34 -15.93 4.70
C ASN A 83 4.91 -16.05 6.12
N ASP A 84 5.01 -17.28 6.60
CA ASP A 84 5.53 -17.60 7.95
C ASP A 84 7.04 -17.37 8.10
N GLY A 85 7.77 -17.18 6.99
CA GLY A 85 9.18 -16.80 6.98
C GLY A 85 9.44 -15.35 7.39
N ILE A 86 8.39 -14.53 7.50
CA ILE A 86 8.51 -13.15 8.00
C ILE A 86 8.23 -13.15 9.50
N LYS A 87 9.18 -12.64 10.28
CA LYS A 87 9.02 -12.52 11.73
C LYS A 87 8.18 -11.29 12.05
N PHE A 88 7.15 -11.46 12.87
CA PHE A 88 6.38 -10.34 13.41
C PHE A 88 6.86 -9.93 14.79
N MET A 89 6.98 -8.63 15.03
CA MET A 89 7.12 -8.03 16.35
C MET A 89 6.14 -6.88 16.52
N ASP A 90 5.44 -6.83 17.65
CA ASP A 90 4.84 -5.57 18.05
C ASP A 90 5.92 -4.58 18.52
N LEU A 91 5.59 -3.28 18.50
CA LEU A 91 6.53 -2.22 18.85
C LEU A 91 7.10 -2.35 20.27
N ASN A 92 6.32 -2.83 21.25
CA ASN A 92 6.81 -2.99 22.62
C ASN A 92 7.85 -4.11 22.70
N LYS A 93 7.60 -5.22 21.99
CA LYS A 93 8.55 -6.34 21.89
C LYS A 93 9.87 -5.89 21.26
N LEU A 94 9.82 -5.14 20.17
CA LEU A 94 11.03 -4.58 19.54
C LEU A 94 11.81 -3.70 20.54
N GLN A 95 11.13 -2.78 21.23
CA GLN A 95 11.79 -1.86 22.16
C GLN A 95 12.43 -2.58 23.36
N LEU A 96 11.81 -3.68 23.82
CA LEU A 96 12.38 -4.51 24.87
C LEU A 96 13.64 -5.24 24.37
N GLU A 97 13.58 -5.80 23.16
CA GLU A 97 14.70 -6.51 22.54
C GLU A 97 15.89 -5.58 22.27
N LEU A 98 15.62 -4.33 21.85
CA LEU A 98 16.65 -3.29 21.68
C LEU A 98 17.34 -2.88 22.99
N ARG A 99 16.68 -3.04 24.14
CA ARG A 99 17.26 -2.69 25.45
C ARG A 99 18.04 -3.84 26.07
N ASN A 100 17.55 -5.06 25.89
CA ASN A 100 18.00 -6.22 26.66
C ASN A 100 18.76 -7.26 25.83
N GLY A 101 18.66 -7.19 24.51
CA GLY A 101 19.22 -8.18 23.59
C GLY A 101 20.21 -7.58 22.60
N THR A 102 20.92 -8.47 21.91
CA THR A 102 21.81 -8.15 20.79
C THR A 102 21.28 -8.69 19.46
N SER A 103 20.08 -9.27 19.46
CA SER A 103 19.49 -9.96 18.30
C SER A 103 18.97 -9.00 17.23
N ILE A 104 18.75 -7.73 17.57
CA ILE A 104 18.25 -6.69 16.67
C ILE A 104 19.37 -5.74 16.31
N ASN A 105 19.87 -5.88 15.09
CA ASN A 105 20.90 -5.01 14.51
C ASN A 105 20.76 -5.01 12.98
N PRO A 106 19.69 -4.39 12.45
CA PRO A 106 19.39 -4.43 11.03
C PRO A 106 20.40 -3.65 10.20
N ASP A 107 20.79 -4.23 9.06
CA ASP A 107 21.55 -3.53 8.02
C ASP A 107 20.64 -2.93 6.93
N LEU A 108 19.34 -3.25 6.92
CA LEU A 108 18.30 -2.58 6.15
C LEU A 108 17.14 -2.15 7.06
N VAL A 109 16.75 -0.87 7.00
CA VAL A 109 15.54 -0.36 7.66
C VAL A 109 14.62 0.29 6.64
N ILE A 110 13.35 -0.09 6.67
CA ILE A 110 12.29 0.51 5.83
C ILE A 110 11.17 1.01 6.74
N ASP A 111 10.88 2.31 6.69
CA ASP A 111 9.74 2.92 7.37
C ASP A 111 8.60 3.18 6.38
N LEU A 112 7.49 2.44 6.53
CA LEU A 112 6.27 2.58 5.72
C LEU A 112 5.10 3.17 6.53
N THR A 113 5.36 3.67 7.74
CA THR A 113 4.29 4.07 8.66
C THR A 113 3.65 5.41 8.32
N GLY A 114 4.30 6.24 7.52
CA GLY A 114 3.73 7.49 7.02
C GLY A 114 3.31 8.45 8.13
N ILE A 115 2.18 9.15 7.94
CA ILE A 115 1.69 10.21 8.83
C ILE A 115 1.47 9.68 10.25
N GLY A 116 2.07 10.35 11.25
CA GLY A 116 1.91 9.97 12.67
C GLY A 116 2.55 8.64 13.06
N GLY A 117 3.36 8.06 12.18
CA GLY A 117 4.06 6.80 12.38
C GLY A 117 5.28 6.87 13.30
N VAL A 118 6.30 6.06 13.01
CA VAL A 118 7.48 5.93 13.88
C VAL A 118 8.19 7.27 14.08
N SER A 119 8.74 7.45 15.29
CA SER A 119 9.50 8.67 15.62
C SER A 119 10.92 8.60 15.07
N PRO A 120 11.52 9.75 14.71
CA PRO A 120 12.96 9.84 14.44
C PRO A 120 13.83 9.29 15.57
N ASP A 121 13.39 9.41 16.82
CA ASP A 121 14.10 8.90 18.01
C ASP A 121 14.14 7.37 18.09
N LEU A 122 13.16 6.68 17.50
CA LEU A 122 13.21 5.23 17.37
C LEU A 122 14.16 4.83 16.25
N ILE A 123 14.06 5.49 15.10
CA ILE A 123 14.92 5.23 13.94
C ILE A 123 16.39 5.47 14.27
N SER A 124 16.70 6.51 15.07
CA SER A 124 18.07 6.85 15.46
C SER A 124 18.76 5.81 16.36
N LYS A 125 18.03 4.80 16.86
CA LYS A 125 18.61 3.69 17.62
C LYS A 125 19.29 2.65 16.73
N PHE A 126 19.10 2.70 15.42
CA PHE A 126 19.70 1.79 14.46
C PHE A 126 20.90 2.44 13.76
N ASN A 127 21.77 1.60 13.18
CA ASN A 127 22.85 2.03 12.31
C ASN A 127 22.90 1.16 11.03
N PRO A 128 21.84 1.20 10.19
CA PRO A 128 21.76 0.34 9.02
C PRO A 128 22.72 0.80 7.93
N LYS A 129 23.00 -0.07 6.95
CA LYS A 129 23.64 0.35 5.70
C LYS A 129 22.68 1.21 4.88
N VAL A 130 21.44 0.75 4.75
CA VAL A 130 20.41 1.41 3.94
C VAL A 130 19.19 1.75 4.78
N LEU A 131 18.73 2.99 4.68
CA LEU A 131 17.45 3.44 5.22
C LEU A 131 16.53 3.89 4.09
N ILE A 132 15.31 3.37 4.04
CA ILE A 132 14.26 3.84 3.13
C ILE A 132 13.07 4.32 3.96
N VAL A 133 12.56 5.51 3.69
CA VAL A 133 11.35 6.04 4.32
C VAL A 133 10.31 6.31 3.24
N GLU A 134 9.09 5.79 3.40
CA GLU A 134 7.97 6.16 2.55
C GLU A 134 7.52 7.59 2.87
N ASP A 135 7.47 8.42 1.83
CA ASP A 135 6.86 9.74 1.88
C ASP A 135 5.34 9.57 1.74
N PRO A 136 4.54 9.82 2.80
CA PRO A 136 3.09 9.68 2.73
C PRO A 136 2.42 10.78 1.87
N LYS A 137 3.15 11.84 1.51
CA LYS A 137 2.61 12.97 0.76
C LYS A 137 2.37 12.60 -0.70
N GLY A 138 1.16 12.89 -1.18
CA GLY A 138 0.82 12.85 -2.61
C GLY A 138 1.08 14.21 -3.25
N ASN A 139 0.07 14.72 -3.98
CA ASN A 139 0.08 16.10 -4.47
C ASN A 139 -0.10 17.10 -3.32
N HIS A 140 0.18 18.37 -3.61
CA HIS A 140 0.22 19.43 -2.60
C HIS A 140 -1.09 19.54 -1.79
N ASP A 141 -0.96 19.45 -0.47
CA ASP A 141 -1.99 19.76 0.51
C ASP A 141 -1.32 20.36 1.75
N LYS A 142 -1.79 21.53 2.19
CA LYS A 142 -1.18 22.27 3.30
C LYS A 142 -1.27 21.53 4.64
N GLY A 143 -2.38 20.84 4.89
CA GLY A 143 -2.61 20.11 6.14
C GLY A 143 -1.70 18.90 6.23
N ILE A 144 -1.66 18.11 5.15
CA ILE A 144 -0.81 16.91 5.06
C ILE A 144 0.67 17.30 5.11
N SER A 145 1.08 18.34 4.38
CA SER A 145 2.47 18.81 4.38
C SER A 145 2.93 19.32 5.75
N LYS A 146 2.00 19.88 6.55
CA LYS A 146 2.32 20.41 7.89
C LYS A 146 2.58 19.32 8.92
N ILE A 147 1.87 18.19 8.83
CA ILE A 147 1.97 17.08 9.79
C ILE A 147 3.03 16.05 9.40
N ASP A 148 3.47 16.08 8.16
CA ASP A 148 4.53 15.20 7.67
C ASP A 148 5.89 15.50 8.32
N ASN A 149 6.67 14.44 8.54
CA ASN A 149 8.02 14.53 9.08
C ASN A 149 9.00 13.55 8.42
N THR A 150 8.77 13.12 7.17
CA THR A 150 9.64 12.18 6.43
C THR A 150 11.12 12.60 6.48
N ASP A 151 11.43 13.86 6.23
CA ASP A 151 12.82 14.34 6.21
C ASP A 151 13.52 14.19 7.57
N LYS A 152 12.76 14.31 8.67
CA LYS A 152 13.31 14.13 10.02
C LYS A 152 13.63 12.67 10.34
N ARG A 153 12.97 11.73 9.65
CA ARG A 153 13.16 10.28 9.84
C ARG A 153 14.39 9.75 9.12
N LEU A 154 14.91 10.47 8.12
CA LEU A 154 16.12 10.13 7.36
C LEU A 154 17.42 10.44 8.14
N CYS A 155 17.45 10.12 9.44
CA CYS A 155 18.50 10.52 10.36
C CYS A 155 19.69 9.55 10.47
N VAL A 156 19.56 8.32 9.95
CA VAL A 156 20.60 7.27 9.97
C VAL A 156 20.75 6.60 8.61
N GLY A 157 21.70 5.69 8.45
CA GLY A 157 21.96 4.98 7.19
C GLY A 157 23.07 5.61 6.37
N ALA A 158 23.92 4.78 5.76
CA ALA A 158 24.96 5.21 4.82
C ALA A 158 24.36 5.59 3.45
N LYS A 159 23.38 4.80 2.97
CA LYS A 159 22.53 5.11 1.80
C LYS A 159 21.11 5.40 2.29
N LYS A 160 20.51 6.48 1.80
CA LYS A 160 19.19 6.95 2.23
C LYS A 160 18.25 7.13 1.04
N GLY A 161 17.04 6.62 1.16
CA GLY A 161 16.04 6.66 0.10
C GLY A 161 14.68 7.13 0.61
N VAL A 162 13.97 7.88 -0.22
CA VAL A 162 12.59 8.28 0.01
C VAL A 162 11.69 7.60 -1.03
N LEU A 163 10.90 6.61 -0.60
CA LEU A 163 9.91 5.98 -1.46
C LEU A 163 8.76 6.96 -1.71
N LYS A 164 8.52 7.29 -2.98
CA LYS A 164 7.46 8.19 -3.43
C LYS A 164 6.55 7.45 -4.39
N THR A 165 5.24 7.67 -4.26
CA THR A 165 4.25 7.06 -5.16
C THR A 165 3.18 8.09 -5.53
N TYR A 166 2.92 8.23 -6.82
CA TYR A 166 1.97 9.21 -7.37
C TYR A 166 1.12 8.60 -8.49
N ARG A 167 0.13 9.35 -8.99
CA ARG A 167 -0.62 9.00 -10.20
C ARG A 167 -0.33 10.00 -11.32
N SER A 168 0.15 9.53 -12.46
CA SER A 168 0.46 10.38 -13.60
C SER A 168 -0.79 11.07 -14.16
N SER A 169 -0.71 12.39 -14.33
CA SER A 169 -1.79 13.26 -14.80
C SER A 169 -3.07 13.23 -13.96
N LYS A 170 -3.01 12.75 -12.71
CA LYS A 170 -4.13 12.70 -11.78
C LYS A 170 -3.73 13.26 -10.41
N PHE A 171 -4.72 13.61 -9.62
CA PHE A 171 -4.52 14.14 -8.27
C PHE A 171 -4.82 13.06 -7.23
N SER A 172 -3.91 12.87 -6.27
CA SER A 172 -4.11 12.06 -5.07
C SER A 172 -3.49 12.75 -3.86
N LYS A 173 -4.19 12.73 -2.73
CA LYS A 173 -3.77 13.46 -1.52
C LYS A 173 -2.56 12.83 -0.82
N THR A 174 -2.45 11.50 -0.88
CA THR A 174 -1.37 10.74 -0.25
C THR A 174 -0.84 9.68 -1.20
N SER A 175 0.33 9.14 -0.88
CA SER A 175 0.92 7.95 -1.54
C SER A 175 0.42 6.64 -0.92
N GLY A 176 -0.42 6.70 0.12
CA GLY A 176 -0.93 5.54 0.83
C GLY A 176 -1.69 4.61 -0.11
N THR A 177 -1.43 3.30 0.00
CA THR A 177 -2.00 2.30 -0.93
C THR A 177 -3.52 2.39 -0.99
N MET A 178 -4.21 2.55 0.16
CA MET A 178 -5.66 2.68 0.20
C MET A 178 -6.17 3.96 -0.50
N THR A 179 -5.49 5.10 -0.32
CA THR A 179 -5.85 6.35 -1.00
C THR A 179 -5.72 6.20 -2.51
N LEU A 180 -4.63 5.61 -2.99
CA LEU A 180 -4.44 5.36 -4.43
C LEU A 180 -5.52 4.43 -4.98
N VAL A 181 -5.85 3.34 -4.28
CA VAL A 181 -6.91 2.40 -4.70
C VAL A 181 -8.27 3.10 -4.80
N VAL A 182 -8.64 3.87 -3.78
CA VAL A 182 -9.88 4.67 -3.78
C VAL A 182 -9.90 5.62 -4.97
N ASP A 183 -8.84 6.40 -5.16
CA ASP A 183 -8.78 7.40 -6.22
C ASP A 183 -8.76 6.78 -7.63
N ILE A 184 -8.12 5.62 -7.81
CA ILE A 184 -8.16 4.84 -9.06
C ILE A 184 -9.60 4.43 -9.39
N ILE A 185 -10.33 3.87 -8.42
CA ILE A 185 -11.70 3.40 -8.60
C ILE A 185 -12.62 4.60 -8.87
N MET A 186 -12.50 5.68 -8.10
CA MET A 186 -13.33 6.88 -8.25
C MET A 186 -13.13 7.55 -9.60
N ASP A 187 -11.89 7.68 -10.08
CA ASP A 187 -11.61 8.25 -11.40
C ASP A 187 -12.12 7.36 -12.53
N SER A 188 -11.97 6.04 -12.37
CA SER A 188 -12.50 5.06 -13.33
C SER A 188 -14.01 5.13 -13.41
N CYS A 189 -14.72 5.19 -12.27
CA CYS A 189 -16.17 5.31 -12.23
C CYS A 189 -16.68 6.55 -12.97
N ARG A 190 -15.99 7.69 -12.82
CA ARG A 190 -16.38 8.93 -13.52
C ARG A 190 -16.27 8.77 -15.03
N GLU A 191 -15.20 8.15 -15.51
CA GLU A 191 -15.00 7.92 -16.94
C GLU A 191 -15.96 6.86 -17.51
N ILE A 192 -16.20 5.76 -16.78
CA ILE A 192 -17.14 4.71 -17.18
C ILE A 192 -18.57 5.25 -17.27
N ASN A 193 -18.94 6.19 -16.39
CA ASN A 193 -20.28 6.79 -16.40
C ASN A 193 -20.54 7.67 -17.63
N GLU A 194 -19.51 8.01 -18.41
CA GLU A 194 -19.61 8.79 -19.65
C GLU A 194 -19.70 7.88 -20.90
N LEU A 195 -19.57 6.56 -20.75
CA LEU A 195 -19.77 5.62 -21.86
C LEU A 195 -21.23 5.64 -22.33
N ASP A 196 -21.41 5.45 -23.63
CA ASP A 196 -22.75 5.33 -24.21
C ASP A 196 -23.53 4.21 -23.53
N SER A 197 -24.84 4.42 -23.40
CA SER A 197 -25.79 3.49 -22.78
C SER A 197 -25.64 3.22 -21.27
N VAL A 198 -24.66 3.81 -20.56
CA VAL A 198 -24.51 3.64 -19.11
C VAL A 198 -25.56 4.45 -18.35
N LEU A 199 -26.31 3.80 -17.47
CA LEU A 199 -27.30 4.43 -16.60
C LEU A 199 -26.64 4.98 -15.34
N TYR A 200 -25.81 4.16 -14.70
CA TYR A 200 -25.05 4.54 -13.51
C TYR A 200 -23.87 3.59 -13.25
N THR A 201 -22.88 4.10 -12.53
CA THR A 201 -21.67 3.38 -12.14
C THR A 201 -21.47 3.39 -10.63
N ILE A 202 -21.28 2.21 -10.03
CA ILE A 202 -21.14 2.03 -8.58
C ILE A 202 -19.68 1.67 -8.24
N PRO A 203 -18.95 2.53 -7.50
CA PRO A 203 -17.71 2.11 -6.85
C PRO A 203 -18.05 1.20 -5.67
N ASN A 204 -17.56 -0.04 -5.66
CA ASN A 204 -17.82 -0.98 -4.55
C ASN A 204 -16.88 -0.70 -3.35
N LEU A 205 -16.74 0.56 -2.98
CA LEU A 205 -15.89 1.04 -1.90
C LEU A 205 -16.63 1.05 -0.56
N LYS A 206 -15.86 0.92 0.51
CA LYS A 206 -16.30 1.14 1.89
C LYS A 206 -15.12 1.58 2.74
N TYR A 207 -15.37 1.81 4.03
CA TYR A 207 -14.32 2.13 4.99
C TYR A 207 -13.57 0.87 5.47
N PHE A 208 -12.79 0.27 4.56
CA PHE A 208 -12.01 -0.95 4.82
C PHE A 208 -11.01 -0.80 5.98
N GLU A 209 -10.46 0.41 6.13
CA GLU A 209 -9.53 0.74 7.23
C GLU A 209 -10.19 0.54 8.60
N GLY A 210 -11.47 0.85 8.75
CA GLY A 210 -12.22 0.59 9.98
C GLY A 210 -12.30 -0.89 10.33
N THR A 211 -12.43 -1.76 9.33
CA THR A 211 -12.43 -3.22 9.56
C THR A 211 -11.08 -3.72 10.05
N VAL A 212 -9.97 -3.12 9.59
CA VAL A 212 -8.63 -3.45 10.05
C VAL A 212 -8.34 -2.87 11.43
N PHE A 213 -8.62 -1.59 11.68
CA PHE A 213 -8.12 -0.90 12.87
C PHE A 213 -9.14 -0.76 14.00
N HIS A 214 -10.44 -0.69 13.69
CA HIS A 214 -11.49 -0.59 14.70
C HIS A 214 -12.08 -1.98 15.04
N GLU A 215 -12.45 -2.75 14.01
CA GLU A 215 -12.97 -4.11 14.23
C GLU A 215 -11.86 -5.14 14.51
N LYS A 216 -10.60 -4.80 14.17
CA LYS A 216 -9.42 -5.68 14.32
C LYS A 216 -9.61 -7.03 13.64
N ASN A 217 -10.24 -7.04 12.46
CA ASN A 217 -10.59 -8.25 11.74
C ASN A 217 -9.97 -8.29 10.34
N VAL A 218 -8.70 -8.70 10.30
CA VAL A 218 -7.93 -8.79 9.05
C VAL A 218 -8.56 -9.79 8.06
N LYS A 219 -9.07 -10.92 8.54
CA LYS A 219 -9.73 -11.92 7.69
C LYS A 219 -10.97 -11.34 6.99
N LYS A 220 -11.79 -10.58 7.72
CA LYS A 220 -12.93 -9.86 7.14
C LYS A 220 -12.42 -8.87 6.10
N PHE A 221 -11.45 -8.01 6.42
CA PHE A 221 -10.84 -7.08 5.47
C PHE A 221 -10.38 -7.76 4.17
N LEU A 222 -9.65 -8.87 4.24
CA LEU A 222 -9.19 -9.61 3.05
C LEU A 222 -10.36 -10.17 2.22
N THR A 223 -11.42 -10.63 2.88
CA THR A 223 -12.65 -11.09 2.22
C THR A 223 -13.33 -9.92 1.49
N GLU A 224 -13.33 -8.75 2.12
CA GLU A 224 -13.94 -7.54 1.58
C GLU A 224 -13.20 -6.97 0.37
N LEU A 225 -11.87 -7.10 0.32
CA LEU A 225 -11.08 -6.76 -0.87
C LEU A 225 -11.31 -7.72 -2.05
N ASN A 226 -11.84 -8.93 -1.80
CA ASN A 226 -12.14 -9.93 -2.83
C ASN A 226 -13.48 -9.67 -3.57
N MET A 227 -13.86 -8.39 -3.68
CA MET A 227 -15.04 -7.89 -4.37
C MET A 227 -14.63 -7.22 -5.69
N SER A 228 -15.45 -7.34 -6.75
CA SER A 228 -15.29 -6.53 -7.98
C SER A 228 -15.15 -5.05 -7.63
N ALA A 229 -14.20 -4.35 -8.25
CA ALA A 229 -13.98 -2.93 -7.96
C ALA A 229 -15.19 -2.05 -8.32
N ILE A 230 -15.84 -2.34 -9.46
CA ILE A 230 -16.93 -1.53 -10.00
C ILE A 230 -18.10 -2.43 -10.43
N THR A 231 -19.32 -1.93 -10.22
CA THR A 231 -20.55 -2.49 -10.80
C THR A 231 -21.21 -1.43 -11.68
N VAL A 232 -21.55 -1.76 -12.92
CA VAL A 232 -22.15 -0.85 -13.91
C VAL A 232 -23.54 -1.35 -14.29
N SER A 233 -24.47 -0.41 -14.43
CA SER A 233 -25.78 -0.63 -15.03
C SER A 233 -25.83 0.06 -16.39
N SER A 234 -26.12 -0.68 -17.46
CA SER A 234 -26.10 -0.17 -18.84
C SER A 234 -27.17 -0.83 -19.71
N ILE A 235 -27.54 -0.21 -20.84
CA ILE A 235 -28.38 -0.87 -21.86
C ILE A 235 -27.52 -1.80 -22.71
N ASP A 236 -26.38 -1.31 -23.20
CA ASP A 236 -25.46 -2.07 -24.04
C ASP A 236 -24.33 -2.73 -23.23
N HIS A 237 -23.54 -3.54 -23.93
CA HIS A 237 -22.37 -4.21 -23.36
C HIS A 237 -21.24 -3.19 -23.15
N VAL A 238 -20.72 -3.13 -21.92
CA VAL A 238 -19.63 -2.23 -21.51
C VAL A 238 -18.47 -2.98 -20.84
N GLU A 239 -18.45 -4.30 -21.00
CA GLU A 239 -17.58 -5.20 -20.23
C GLU A 239 -16.11 -5.10 -20.61
N TYR A 240 -15.78 -4.69 -21.84
CA TYR A 240 -14.40 -4.51 -22.28
C TYR A 240 -13.86 -3.16 -21.84
N GLU A 241 -14.61 -2.09 -22.11
CA GLU A 241 -14.29 -0.71 -21.76
C GLU A 241 -14.16 -0.54 -20.24
N LEU A 242 -14.99 -1.24 -19.45
CA LEU A 242 -14.89 -1.30 -17.99
C LEU A 242 -13.51 -1.75 -17.52
N GLU A 243 -12.97 -2.83 -18.09
CA GLU A 243 -11.66 -3.35 -17.70
C GLU A 243 -10.52 -2.48 -18.25
N GLU A 244 -10.66 -1.94 -19.46
CA GLU A 244 -9.66 -1.06 -20.07
C GLU A 244 -9.50 0.25 -19.29
N ILE A 245 -10.60 0.88 -18.89
CA ILE A 245 -10.57 2.13 -18.11
C ILE A 245 -9.96 1.90 -16.73
N LEU A 246 -10.33 0.79 -16.05
CA LEU A 246 -9.72 0.41 -14.78
C LEU A 246 -8.21 0.18 -14.94
N SER A 247 -7.80 -0.66 -15.90
CA SER A 247 -6.39 -0.97 -16.18
C SER A 247 -5.58 0.28 -16.50
N LYS A 248 -6.14 1.21 -17.28
CA LYS A 248 -5.52 2.50 -17.59
C LYS A 248 -5.32 3.36 -16.35
N ASN A 249 -6.26 3.40 -15.41
CA ASN A 249 -6.09 4.19 -14.19
C ASN A 249 -5.11 3.51 -13.21
N ILE A 250 -5.04 2.18 -13.18
CA ILE A 250 -4.03 1.42 -12.43
C ILE A 250 -2.62 1.69 -12.99
N SER A 251 -2.47 1.69 -14.31
CA SER A 251 -1.16 1.90 -14.96
C SER A 251 -0.57 3.28 -14.69
N ARG A 252 -1.40 4.28 -14.36
CA ARG A 252 -0.96 5.64 -13.98
C ARG A 252 -0.23 5.70 -12.65
N VAL A 253 -0.34 4.69 -11.79
CA VAL A 253 0.44 4.65 -10.55
C VAL A 253 1.91 4.47 -10.91
N ASP A 254 2.73 5.39 -10.41
CA ASP A 254 4.18 5.38 -10.57
C ASP A 254 4.83 5.45 -9.18
N SER A 255 5.84 4.62 -8.96
CA SER A 255 6.53 4.48 -7.67
C SER A 255 8.03 4.40 -7.90
N PHE A 256 8.79 5.19 -7.14
CA PHE A 256 10.24 5.24 -7.22
C PHE A 256 10.83 5.63 -5.87
N VAL A 257 12.07 5.21 -5.61
CA VAL A 257 12.83 5.69 -4.46
C VAL A 257 13.77 6.80 -4.92
N LYS A 258 13.64 7.98 -4.33
CA LYS A 258 14.57 9.09 -4.55
C LYS A 258 15.68 9.02 -3.51
N GLU A 259 16.94 8.97 -3.96
CA GLU A 259 18.10 9.09 -3.07
C GLU A 259 18.10 10.47 -2.37
N PHE A 260 18.40 10.47 -1.06
CA PHE A 260 18.34 11.65 -0.20
C PHE A 260 19.72 12.22 0.11
#